data_AF-A0A9Q3S0Z3-F1
#
_entry.id   AF-A0A9Q3S0Z3-F1
#
_cell.length_a   1.000
_cell.length_b   1.000
_cell.length_c   1.000
_cell.angle_alpha   90.00
_cell.angle_beta   90.00
_cell.angle_gamma   90.00
#
_symmetry.space_group_name_H-M   'P 1'
#
loop_
_entity.id
_entity.type
_entity.pdbx_description
1 polymer ?
#
loop_
_entity_poly.entity_id
_entity_poly.type
_entity_poly.pdbx_seq_one_letter_code
_entity_poly.pdbx_strand_id
1 'polypeptide(L)'
;MNGKALTPREKRVRRHNVSTLVAFLSFAVWITAFTALEAEFGAVRGFTSMLFLAALVVMFTTRNADEYTAAIWRAGTSLAFVVTVGFMFFAPFIEGFLDGLFEGFTEQPTERDLDTGELLPLVALASFFIANAWTRIRGTF
;
A
#
# COMPACT_ATOMS: atom_id res chain seq x y z
N MET A 1 17.42 28.61 0.80
CA MET A 1 17.94 27.22 0.91
C MET A 1 19.41 27.26 0.50
N ASN A 2 20.33 27.00 1.44
CA ASN A 2 21.77 27.05 1.16
C ASN A 2 22.14 25.99 0.12
N GLY A 3 22.74 26.41 -1.00
CA GLY A 3 23.05 25.60 -2.19
C GLY A 3 24.16 24.57 -2.02
N LYS A 4 24.25 23.92 -0.85
CA LYS A 4 25.22 22.85 -0.63
C LYS A 4 24.82 21.63 -1.47
N ALA A 5 25.76 21.11 -2.26
CA ALA A 5 25.53 19.90 -3.03
C ALA A 5 25.23 18.72 -2.09
N LEU A 6 24.17 17.97 -2.40
CA LEU A 6 23.80 16.77 -1.65
C LEU A 6 24.87 15.69 -1.79
N THR A 7 25.19 15.04 -0.68
CA THR A 7 26.02 13.84 -0.66
C THR A 7 25.31 12.69 -1.40
N PRO A 8 26.05 11.67 -1.87
CA PRO A 8 25.45 10.49 -2.50
C PRO A 8 24.41 9.79 -1.62
N ARG A 9 24.63 9.76 -0.30
CA ARG A 9 23.70 9.18 0.68
C ARG A 9 22.39 9.96 0.73
N GLU A 10 22.46 11.29 0.91
CA GLU A 10 21.27 12.15 0.93
C GLU A 10 20.46 12.08 -0.36
N LYS A 11 21.14 11.97 -1.51
CA LYS A 11 20.48 11.77 -2.81
C LYS A 11 19.65 10.47 -2.84
N ARG A 12 20.18 9.36 -2.29
CA ARG A 12 19.45 8.08 -2.22
C ARG A 12 18.26 8.15 -1.28
N VAL A 13 18.43 8.75 -0.10
CA VAL A 13 17.33 8.93 0.88
C VAL A 13 16.22 9.80 0.26
N ARG A 14 16.59 10.90 -0.40
CA ARG A 14 15.62 11.75 -1.10
C ARG A 14 14.88 10.97 -2.19
N ARG A 15 15.58 10.17 -3.01
CA ARG A 15 14.95 9.32 -4.02
C ARG A 15 13.96 8.35 -3.40
N HIS A 16 14.32 7.71 -2.28
CA HIS A 16 13.43 6.80 -1.56
C HIS A 16 12.15 7.49 -1.07
N ASN A 17 12.29 8.68 -0.47
CA ASN A 17 11.14 9.42 0.05
C ASN A 17 10.22 9.89 -1.08
N VAL A 18 10.79 10.40 -2.18
CA VAL A 18 10.01 10.78 -3.36
C VAL A 18 9.30 9.57 -3.96
N SER A 19 10.00 8.44 -4.13
CA SER A 19 9.37 7.23 -4.66
C SER A 19 8.30 6.66 -3.73
N THR A 20 8.46 6.78 -2.41
CA THR A 20 7.42 6.39 -1.44
C THR A 20 6.15 7.19 -1.65
N LEU A 21 6.27 8.52 -1.80
CA LEU A 21 5.11 9.38 -2.04
C LEU A 21 4.45 9.08 -3.39
N VAL A 22 5.25 8.93 -4.45
CA VAL A 22 4.73 8.60 -5.80
C VAL A 22 4.02 7.25 -5.79
N ALA A 23 4.59 6.23 -5.15
CA ALA A 23 3.97 4.91 -5.04
C ALA A 23 2.66 4.99 -4.24
N PHE A 24 2.65 5.68 -3.10
CA PHE A 24 1.45 5.85 -2.29
C PHE A 24 0.33 6.57 -3.05
N LEU A 25 0.63 7.68 -3.71
CA LEU A 25 -0.36 8.43 -4.49
C LEU A 25 -0.87 7.63 -5.69
N SER A 26 0.01 6.90 -6.37
CA SER A 26 -0.36 6.05 -7.50
C SER A 26 -1.27 4.90 -7.04
N PHE A 27 -0.99 4.31 -5.88
CA PHE A 27 -1.85 3.30 -5.26
C PHE A 27 -3.22 3.86 -4.85
N ALA A 28 -3.26 5.06 -4.24
CA ALA A 28 -4.50 5.72 -3.89
C ALA A 28 -5.38 6.01 -5.12
N VAL A 29 -4.79 6.54 -6.19
CA VAL A 29 -5.51 6.78 -7.46
C VAL A 29 -5.99 5.46 -8.06
N TRP A 30 -5.14 4.43 -8.07
CA TRP A 30 -5.48 3.11 -8.58
C TRP A 30 -6.69 2.49 -7.85
N ILE A 31 -6.76 2.62 -6.52
CA ILE A 31 -7.92 2.20 -5.72
C ILE A 31 -9.15 3.03 -6.05
N THR A 32 -9.06 4.36 -6.14
CA THR A 32 -10.24 5.19 -6.43
C THR A 32 -10.84 4.90 -7.81
N ALA A 33 -9.98 4.57 -8.79
CA ALA A 33 -10.40 4.16 -10.13
C ALA A 33 -11.03 2.75 -10.18
N PHE A 34 -10.92 1.97 -9.09
CA PHE A 34 -11.69 0.74 -8.91
C PHE A 34 -13.15 1.04 -8.55
N THR A 35 -13.43 2.20 -7.96
CA THR A 35 -14.77 2.58 -7.45
C THR A 35 -15.57 3.50 -8.38
N ALA A 36 -14.99 4.00 -9.46
CA ALA A 36 -15.63 4.97 -10.36
C ALA A 36 -15.35 4.65 -11.84
N LEU A 37 -16.43 4.35 -12.59
CA LEU A 37 -16.50 4.38 -14.07
C LEU A 37 -15.29 3.75 -14.78
N GLU A 38 -15.15 2.43 -14.69
CA GLU A 38 -14.00 1.69 -15.24
C GLU A 38 -13.75 1.96 -16.74
N ALA A 39 -14.81 2.27 -17.51
CA ALA A 39 -14.73 2.50 -18.95
C ALA A 39 -14.01 3.81 -19.33
N GLU A 40 -14.06 4.85 -18.49
CA GLU A 40 -13.52 6.18 -18.83
C GLU A 40 -12.07 6.37 -18.35
N PHE A 41 -11.62 5.60 -17.36
CA PHE A 41 -10.32 5.78 -16.71
C PHE A 41 -9.26 4.71 -17.04
N GLY A 42 -9.48 3.86 -18.03
CA GLY A 42 -8.55 2.79 -18.40
C GLY A 42 -7.11 3.27 -18.65
N ALA A 43 -6.94 4.39 -19.37
CA ALA A 43 -5.62 4.98 -19.62
C ALA A 43 -4.95 5.50 -18.32
N VAL A 44 -5.73 6.09 -17.41
CA VAL A 44 -5.25 6.58 -16.11
C VAL A 44 -4.84 5.41 -15.21
N ARG A 45 -5.62 4.33 -15.17
CA ARG A 45 -5.29 3.10 -14.42
C ARG A 45 -4.00 2.45 -14.96
N GLY A 46 -3.86 2.36 -16.28
CA GLY A 46 -2.64 1.84 -16.90
C GLY A 46 -1.41 2.67 -16.55
N PHE A 47 -1.50 3.99 -16.74
CA PHE A 47 -0.40 4.90 -16.43
C PHE A 47 -0.01 4.87 -14.94
N THR A 48 -0.99 4.94 -14.04
CA THR A 48 -0.75 4.89 -12.59
C THR A 48 -0.15 3.55 -12.14
N SER A 49 -0.54 2.43 -12.76
CA SER A 49 0.06 1.12 -12.48
C SER A 49 1.54 1.08 -12.90
N MET A 50 1.88 1.64 -14.06
CA MET A 50 3.29 1.73 -14.50
C MET A 50 4.10 2.65 -13.59
N LEU A 51 3.54 3.81 -13.23
CA LEU A 51 4.18 4.76 -12.32
C LEU A 51 4.39 4.16 -10.93
N PHE A 52 3.39 3.43 -10.42
CA PHE A 52 3.46 2.68 -9.17
C PHE A 52 4.59 1.66 -9.19
N LEU A 53 4.66 0.83 -10.23
CA LEU A 53 5.70 -0.20 -10.36
C LEU A 53 7.10 0.43 -10.44
N ALA A 54 7.28 1.47 -11.25
CA ALA A 54 8.55 2.19 -11.35
C ALA A 54 8.97 2.79 -10.00
N ALA A 55 8.02 3.38 -9.26
CA ALA A 55 8.26 3.93 -7.94
C ALA A 55 8.65 2.83 -6.93
N LEU A 56 7.97 1.68 -6.93
CA LEU A 56 8.34 0.54 -6.09
C LEU A 56 9.75 0.03 -6.37
N VAL A 57 10.16 -0.06 -7.65
CA VAL A 57 11.54 -0.46 -8.02
C VAL A 57 12.57 0.51 -7.46
N VAL A 58 12.34 1.83 -7.61
CA VAL A 58 13.23 2.85 -7.02
C VAL A 58 13.26 2.73 -5.50
N MET A 59 12.11 2.52 -4.88
CA MET A 59 11.98 2.41 -3.43
C MET A 59 12.71 1.18 -2.89
N PHE A 60 12.58 0.03 -3.57
CA PHE A 60 13.27 -1.21 -3.25
C PHE A 60 14.78 -1.06 -3.40
N THR A 61 15.27 -0.49 -4.50
CA THR A 61 16.72 -0.29 -4.73
C THR A 61 17.35 0.70 -3.75
N THR A 62 16.56 1.61 -3.18
CA THR A 62 17.01 2.62 -2.21
C THR A 62 16.68 2.27 -0.76
N ARG A 63 16.10 1.08 -0.48
CA ARG A 63 15.64 0.68 0.86
C ARG A 63 16.72 0.70 1.95
N ASN A 64 17.99 0.53 1.57
CA ASN A 64 19.14 0.56 2.48
C ASN A 64 19.96 1.86 2.35
N ALA A 65 19.32 2.97 1.96
CA ALA A 65 20.02 4.25 1.80
C ALA A 65 20.61 4.76 3.13
N ASP A 66 19.91 4.51 4.23
CA ASP A 66 20.32 4.72 5.61
C ASP A 66 19.55 3.80 6.57
N GLU A 67 19.87 3.88 7.86
CA GLU A 67 19.25 3.07 8.92
C GLU A 67 17.75 3.39 9.08
N TYR A 68 17.38 4.66 9.04
CA TYR A 68 15.99 5.11 9.13
C TYR A 68 15.12 4.53 7.99
N THR A 69 15.59 4.64 6.75
CA THR A 69 14.91 4.10 5.57
C THR A 69 14.82 2.58 5.62
N ALA A 70 15.88 1.91 6.06
CA ALA A 70 15.90 0.45 6.20
C ALA A 70 14.90 -0.02 7.28
N ALA A 71 14.83 0.68 8.41
CA ALA A 71 13.88 0.39 9.48
C ALA A 71 12.43 0.57 9.01
N ILE A 72 12.11 1.68 8.33
CA ILE A 72 10.78 1.92 7.74
C ILE A 72 10.41 0.82 6.75
N TRP A 73 11.32 0.46 5.84
CA TRP A 73 11.07 -0.57 4.86
C TRP A 73 10.76 -1.91 5.53
N ARG A 74 11.57 -2.32 6.52
CA ARG A 74 11.37 -3.57 7.27
C ARG A 74 10.05 -3.58 8.04
N ALA A 75 9.68 -2.47 8.67
CA ALA A 75 8.39 -2.34 9.36
C ALA A 75 7.23 -2.53 8.38
N GLY A 76 7.31 -1.85 7.22
CA GLY A 76 6.34 -1.99 6.13
C GLY A 76 6.18 -3.43 5.65
N THR A 77 7.28 -4.09 5.28
CA THR A 77 7.23 -5.47 4.75
C THR A 77 6.79 -6.48 5.80
N SER A 78 7.19 -6.30 7.05
CA SER A 78 6.83 -7.23 8.13
C SER A 78 5.33 -7.15 8.44
N LEU A 79 4.78 -5.93 8.55
CA LEU A 79 3.34 -5.78 8.76
C LEU A 79 2.56 -6.31 7.57
N ALA A 80 2.96 -5.97 6.34
CA ALA A 80 2.31 -6.48 5.13
C ALA A 80 2.27 -8.01 5.10
N PHE A 81 3.38 -8.67 5.42
CA PHE A 81 3.43 -10.12 5.50
C PHE A 81 2.47 -10.69 6.56
N VAL A 82 2.55 -10.21 7.81
CA VAL A 82 1.73 -10.71 8.91
C VAL A 82 0.24 -10.52 8.63
N VAL A 83 -0.16 -9.35 8.14
CA VAL A 83 -1.56 -9.05 7.81
C VAL A 83 -2.03 -9.88 6.63
N THR A 84 -1.22 -10.06 5.58
CA THR A 84 -1.59 -10.89 4.42
C THR A 84 -1.80 -12.35 4.84
N VAL A 85 -0.87 -12.91 5.62
CA VAL A 85 -1.00 -14.28 6.13
C VAL A 85 -2.22 -14.40 7.04
N GLY A 86 -2.41 -13.46 7.96
CA GLY A 86 -3.59 -13.42 8.82
C GLY A 86 -4.88 -13.36 8.00
N PHE A 87 -4.94 -12.51 6.99
CA PHE A 87 -6.10 -12.40 6.11
C PHE A 87 -6.37 -13.72 5.37
N MET A 88 -5.36 -14.42 4.86
CA MET A 88 -5.56 -15.72 4.21
C MET A 88 -6.19 -16.77 5.13
N PHE A 89 -5.79 -16.81 6.41
CA PHE A 89 -6.34 -17.78 7.38
C PHE A 89 -7.72 -17.37 7.92
N PHE A 90 -7.95 -16.08 8.08
CA PHE A 90 -9.16 -15.55 8.70
C PHE A 90 -10.19 -15.02 7.70
N ALA A 91 -9.92 -15.03 6.39
CA ALA A 91 -10.83 -14.53 5.37
C ALA A 91 -12.25 -15.13 5.48
N PRO A 92 -12.44 -16.46 5.61
CA PRO A 92 -13.78 -17.04 5.75
C PRO A 92 -14.53 -16.57 7.01
N PHE A 93 -13.79 -16.29 8.09
CA PHE A 93 -14.37 -15.76 9.33
C PHE A 93 -14.73 -14.28 9.21
N ILE A 94 -13.90 -13.50 8.52
CA ILE A 94 -14.14 -12.08 8.24
C ILE A 94 -15.38 -11.95 7.36
N GLU A 95 -15.49 -12.76 6.32
CA GLU A 95 -16.65 -12.84 5.43
C GLU A 95 -17.92 -13.16 6.21
N GLY A 96 -17.97 -14.30 6.91
CA GLY A 96 -19.15 -14.67 7.71
C GLY A 96 -19.52 -13.67 8.81
N PHE A 97 -18.54 -12.95 9.38
CA PHE A 97 -18.82 -11.86 10.31
C PHE A 97 -19.45 -10.64 9.61
N LEU A 98 -18.94 -10.25 8.44
CA LEU A 98 -19.47 -9.13 7.68
C LEU A 98 -20.88 -9.44 7.15
N ASP A 99 -21.11 -10.65 6.62
CA ASP A 99 -22.42 -11.08 6.15
C ASP A 99 -23.43 -11.07 7.30
N GLY A 100 -23.08 -11.64 8.45
CA GLY A 100 -23.96 -11.61 9.63
C GLY A 100 -24.25 -10.19 10.14
N LEU A 101 -23.29 -9.27 10.00
CA LEU A 101 -23.49 -7.86 10.36
C LEU A 101 -24.40 -7.16 9.34
N PHE A 102 -24.14 -7.29 8.04
CA PHE A 102 -24.92 -6.63 7.00
C PHE A 102 -26.33 -7.17 6.86
N GLU A 103 -26.51 -8.50 6.84
CA GLU A 103 -27.84 -9.13 6.78
C GLU A 103 -28.71 -8.72 7.98
N GLY A 104 -28.11 -8.55 9.16
CA GLY A 104 -28.78 -8.04 10.34
C GLY A 104 -29.24 -6.56 10.24
N PHE A 105 -28.61 -5.77 9.36
CA PHE A 105 -28.95 -4.36 9.16
C PHE A 105 -29.83 -4.09 7.93
N THR A 106 -29.75 -4.91 6.87
CA THR A 106 -30.43 -4.64 5.59
C THR A 106 -31.57 -5.61 5.27
N GLU A 107 -31.79 -6.67 6.05
CA GLU A 107 -32.77 -7.76 5.78
C GLU A 107 -32.66 -8.36 4.36
N GLN A 108 -31.56 -8.11 3.65
CA GLN A 108 -31.29 -8.62 2.31
C GLN A 108 -30.12 -9.59 2.40
N PRO A 109 -30.24 -10.81 1.84
CA PRO A 109 -29.13 -11.76 1.80
C PRO A 109 -27.97 -11.14 1.02
N THR A 110 -26.77 -11.24 1.58
CA THR A 110 -25.57 -10.71 0.93
C THR A 110 -25.04 -11.77 -0.03
N GLU A 111 -25.43 -11.74 -1.29
CA GLU A 111 -24.95 -12.71 -2.32
C GLU A 111 -23.50 -12.45 -2.78
N ARG A 112 -22.75 -11.59 -2.09
CA ARG A 112 -21.46 -11.08 -2.58
C ARG A 112 -20.31 -11.68 -1.80
N ASP A 113 -19.89 -12.86 -2.22
CA ASP A 113 -18.67 -13.50 -1.72
C ASP A 113 -17.46 -12.56 -1.90
N LEU A 114 -16.62 -12.49 -0.87
CA LEU A 114 -15.37 -11.75 -0.93
C LEU A 114 -14.37 -12.52 -1.79
N ASP A 115 -14.05 -11.99 -2.98
CA ASP A 115 -12.93 -12.51 -3.76
C ASP A 115 -11.61 -12.22 -3.04
N THR A 116 -11.18 -13.19 -2.24
CA THR A 116 -9.95 -13.13 -1.47
C THR A 116 -8.74 -12.92 -2.39
N GLY A 117 -8.77 -13.42 -3.62
CA GLY A 117 -7.70 -13.25 -4.60
C GLY A 117 -7.53 -11.79 -5.03
N GLU A 118 -8.63 -11.07 -5.22
CA GLU A 118 -8.62 -9.64 -5.57
C GLU A 118 -8.23 -8.75 -4.39
N LEU A 119 -8.61 -9.13 -3.17
CA LEU A 119 -8.36 -8.35 -1.95
C LEU A 119 -6.95 -8.51 -1.40
N LEU A 120 -6.28 -9.65 -1.63
CA LEU A 120 -4.94 -9.91 -1.09
C LEU A 120 -3.89 -8.84 -1.48
N PRO A 121 -3.74 -8.46 -2.76
CA PRO A 121 -2.82 -7.39 -3.14
C PRO A 121 -3.14 -6.05 -2.47
N LEU A 122 -4.44 -5.72 -2.34
CA LEU A 122 -4.90 -4.49 -1.68
C LEU A 122 -4.52 -4.49 -0.19
N VAL A 123 -4.80 -5.58 0.51
CA VAL A 123 -4.48 -5.76 1.93
C VAL A 123 -2.98 -5.65 2.16
N ALA A 124 -2.16 -6.32 1.34
CA ALA A 124 -0.72 -6.27 1.45
C ALA A 124 -0.16 -4.85 1.26
N LEU A 125 -0.60 -4.16 0.20
CA LEU A 125 -0.14 -2.81 -0.12
C LEU A 125 -0.63 -1.77 0.90
N ALA A 126 -1.90 -1.84 1.31
CA ALA A 126 -2.45 -0.95 2.33
C ALA A 126 -1.68 -1.12 3.66
N SER A 127 -1.47 -2.36 4.09
CA SER A 127 -0.70 -2.67 5.31
C SER A 127 0.73 -2.15 5.22
N PHE A 128 1.39 -2.34 4.06
CA PHE A 128 2.73 -1.81 3.81
C PHE A 128 2.78 -0.29 3.98
N PHE A 129 1.88 0.45 3.33
CA PHE A 129 1.87 1.91 3.40
C PHE A 129 1.47 2.45 4.77
N ILE A 130 0.55 1.79 5.47
CA ILE A 130 0.17 2.14 6.85
C ILE A 130 1.38 2.01 7.78
N ALA A 131 2.08 0.87 7.77
CA ALA A 131 3.29 0.70 8.58
C ALA A 131 4.39 1.68 8.19
N ASN A 132 4.56 1.94 6.90
CA ASN A 132 5.55 2.90 6.41
C ASN A 132 5.29 4.30 6.96
N ALA A 133 4.06 4.80 6.82
CA ALA A 133 3.64 6.12 7.32
C ALA A 133 3.73 6.20 8.85
N TRP A 134 3.25 5.16 9.54
CA TRP A 134 3.27 5.09 11.01
C TRP A 134 4.69 5.10 11.59
N THR A 135 5.62 4.37 10.97
CA THR A 135 7.04 4.36 11.37
C THR A 135 7.69 5.72 11.15
N ARG A 136 7.29 6.44 10.09
CA ARG A 136 7.77 7.80 9.85
C ARG A 136 7.31 8.79 10.93
N ILE A 137 6.05 8.67 11.37
CA ILE A 137 5.46 9.54 12.40
C ILE A 137 6.09 9.28 13.77
N ARG A 138 6.27 8.01 14.14
CA ARG A 138 6.82 7.66 15.46
C ARG A 138 8.32 7.94 15.61
N GLY A 139 9.03 8.07 14.49
CA GLY A 139 10.49 8.07 14.49
C GLY A 139 11.04 6.66 14.75
N THR A 140 12.28 6.41 14.30
CA THR A 140 13.00 5.18 14.64
C THR A 140 13.86 5.49 15.86
N PHE A 141 13.53 4.89 17.00
CA PHE A 141 14.37 4.94 18.20
C PHE A 141 15.58 4.03 18.07
#